data_AF-A0A7C3Z3Z8-F1
#
_entry.id   AF-A0A7C3Z3Z8-F1
#
_cell.length_a   1.000
_cell.length_b   1.000
_cell.length_c   1.000
_cell.angle_alpha   90.00
_cell.angle_beta   90.00
_cell.angle_gamma   90.00
#
_symmetry.space_group_name_H-M   'P 1'
#
loop_
_entity.id
_entity.type
_entity.pdbx_description
1 polymer ?
#
loop_
_entity_poly.entity_id
_entity_poly.type
_entity_poly.pdbx_seq_one_letter_code
_entity_poly.pdbx_strand_id
1 'polypeptide(L)'
;MVMMKIVDARKVQFRALNDEIRQLIDSGQQHLHIKNVYGQRFIGAGLPSEAHIEISGIAGNDLGAFMGAGEIVVHGDVQDACGNTMNGGKIIVHGNAGDIVGHSMLGGEIYVKGNVGYRV
;
A
#
# COMPACT_ATOMS: atom_id res chain seq x y z
N MET A 1 18.66 12.02 10.48
CA MET A 1 17.22 11.81 10.74
C MET A 1 16.55 11.74 9.39
N VAL A 2 15.89 10.62 9.10
CA VAL A 2 15.07 10.51 7.89
C VAL A 2 13.78 11.30 8.13
N MET A 3 13.47 12.27 7.28
CA MET A 3 12.29 13.12 7.45
C MET A 3 11.06 12.42 6.89
N MET A 4 10.13 12.02 7.76
CA MET A 4 8.86 11.40 7.37
C MET A 4 7.85 12.48 6.95
N LYS A 5 7.22 12.33 5.78
CA LYS A 5 6.15 13.21 5.31
C LYS A 5 4.79 12.61 5.65
N ILE A 6 3.95 13.37 6.37
CA ILE A 6 2.60 12.96 6.73
C ILE A 6 1.61 13.44 5.66
N VAL A 7 0.70 12.56 5.25
CA VAL A 7 -0.44 12.84 4.35
C VAL A 7 -1.73 12.42 5.07
N ASP A 8 -2.77 13.26 5.06
CA ASP A 8 -4.06 12.94 5.67
C ASP A 8 -5.08 12.54 4.60
N ALA A 9 -5.50 11.28 4.60
CA ALA A 9 -6.45 10.74 3.62
C ALA A 9 -7.92 11.05 3.96
N ARG A 10 -8.21 11.71 5.09
CA ARG A 10 -9.60 11.96 5.51
C ARG A 10 -10.35 12.81 4.50
N LYS A 11 -11.48 12.29 4.00
CA LYS A 11 -12.31 12.91 2.95
C LYS A 11 -11.57 13.15 1.63
N VAL A 12 -10.41 12.51 1.42
CA VAL A 12 -9.68 12.55 0.16
C VAL A 12 -10.10 11.35 -0.70
N GLN A 13 -10.46 11.61 -1.95
CA GLN A 13 -10.78 10.58 -2.93
C GLN A 13 -9.50 9.82 -3.33
N PHE A 14 -9.62 8.51 -3.55
CA PHE A 14 -8.45 7.66 -3.76
C PHE A 14 -7.52 8.12 -4.90
N ARG A 15 -8.08 8.63 -6.01
CA ARG A 15 -7.27 9.16 -7.13
C ARG A 15 -6.39 10.32 -6.68
N ALA A 16 -6.99 11.32 -6.04
CA ALA A 16 -6.27 12.49 -5.55
C ALA A 16 -5.20 12.11 -4.51
N LEU A 17 -5.50 11.14 -3.64
CA LEU A 17 -4.52 10.63 -2.68
C LEU A 17 -3.34 9.95 -3.38
N ASN A 18 -3.60 9.10 -4.36
CA ASN A 18 -2.55 8.39 -5.09
C ASN A 18 -1.69 9.36 -5.92
N ASP A 19 -2.30 10.40 -6.51
CA ASP A 19 -1.60 11.46 -7.24
C ASP A 19 -0.67 12.24 -6.30
N GLU A 20 -1.14 12.61 -5.09
CA GLU A 20 -0.32 13.28 -4.08
C GLU A 20 0.84 12.41 -3.61
N ILE A 21 0.58 11.14 -3.31
CA ILE A 21 1.63 10.17 -2.93
C ILE A 21 2.68 10.08 -4.04
N ARG A 22 2.25 9.96 -5.29
CA ARG A 22 3.16 9.86 -6.44
C ARG A 22 4.02 11.12 -6.60
N GLN A 23 3.41 12.30 -6.51
CA GLN A 23 4.13 13.58 -6.60
C GLN A 23 5.18 13.72 -5.48
N LEU A 24 4.84 13.30 -4.26
CA LEU A 24 5.79 13.33 -3.15
C LEU A 24 6.99 12.42 -3.43
N ILE A 25 6.75 11.18 -3.88
CA ILE A 25 7.81 10.23 -4.21
C ILE A 25 8.68 10.74 -5.37
N ASP A 26 8.05 11.24 -6.43
CA ASP A 26 8.74 11.81 -7.59
C ASP A 26 9.57 13.06 -7.21
N SER A 27 9.18 13.79 -6.16
CA SER A 27 9.96 14.90 -5.59
C SER A 27 11.13 14.46 -4.69
N GLY A 28 11.35 13.14 -4.55
CA GLY A 28 12.43 12.56 -3.77
C GLY A 28 12.06 12.16 -2.34
N GLN A 29 10.79 12.32 -1.93
CA GLN A 29 10.34 11.90 -0.61
C GLN A 29 10.29 10.37 -0.53
N GLN A 30 11.18 9.76 0.25
CA GLN A 30 11.25 8.31 0.38
C GLN A 30 10.39 7.74 1.51
N HIS A 31 10.04 8.53 2.53
CA HIS A 31 9.32 8.04 3.72
C HIS A 31 8.01 8.78 3.92
N LEU A 32 6.90 8.06 3.82
CA LEU A 32 5.55 8.62 3.88
C LEU A 32 4.76 7.95 5.00
N HIS A 33 3.96 8.74 5.71
CA HIS A 33 2.94 8.24 6.64
C HIS A 33 1.58 8.74 6.22
N ILE A 34 0.74 7.84 5.71
CA ILE A 34 -0.62 8.12 5.27
C ILE A 34 -1.58 7.82 6.42
N LYS A 35 -2.20 8.86 6.98
CA LYS A 35 -3.13 8.76 8.11
C LYS A 35 -4.58 8.77 7.67
N ASN A 36 -5.44 8.22 8.53
CA ASN A 36 -6.91 8.24 8.36
C ASN A 36 -7.36 7.60 7.04
N VAL A 37 -6.76 6.46 6.68
CA VAL A 37 -7.16 5.71 5.48
C VAL A 37 -8.40 4.88 5.81
N TYR A 38 -9.46 5.06 5.00
CA TYR A 38 -10.78 4.44 5.20
C TYR A 38 -11.28 3.81 3.90
N GLY A 39 -10.44 2.98 3.25
CA GLY A 39 -10.78 2.25 2.03
C GLY A 39 -10.35 2.93 0.73
N GLN A 40 -9.46 3.92 0.77
CA GLN A 40 -8.86 4.45 -0.45
C GLN A 40 -8.06 3.34 -1.16
N ARG A 41 -8.39 3.14 -2.44
CA ARG A 41 -7.90 2.05 -3.29
C ARG A 41 -6.59 2.42 -3.98
N PHE A 42 -5.85 1.41 -4.43
CA PHE A 42 -4.65 1.55 -5.27
C PHE A 42 -3.49 2.33 -4.64
N ILE A 43 -3.43 2.44 -3.30
CA ILE A 43 -2.29 3.08 -2.64
C ILE A 43 -1.03 2.26 -2.97
N GLY A 44 0.04 2.94 -3.41
CA GLY A 44 1.29 2.28 -3.81
C GLY A 44 1.23 1.49 -5.12
N ALA A 45 0.14 1.62 -5.90
CA ALA A 45 0.06 0.93 -7.18
C ALA A 45 1.13 1.44 -8.18
N GLY A 46 1.80 0.52 -8.86
CA GLY A 46 2.86 0.84 -9.82
C GLY A 46 4.05 1.57 -9.21
N LEU A 47 4.31 1.37 -7.91
CA LEU A 47 5.43 1.97 -7.20
C LEU A 47 6.77 1.41 -7.73
N PRO A 48 7.63 2.22 -8.37
CA PRO A 48 8.86 1.75 -9.01
C PRO A 48 10.12 2.06 -8.18
N SER A 49 9.97 2.47 -6.92
CA SER A 49 11.04 3.03 -6.09
C SER A 49 11.11 2.34 -4.73
N GLU A 50 12.25 2.47 -4.06
CA GLU A 50 12.48 1.98 -2.68
C GLU A 50 11.80 2.83 -1.59
N ALA A 51 10.64 3.43 -1.90
CA ALA A 51 9.91 4.24 -0.94
C ALA A 51 9.31 3.37 0.17
N HIS A 52 9.32 3.90 1.39
CA HIS A 52 8.71 3.31 2.58
C HIS A 52 7.43 4.05 2.94
N ILE A 53 6.29 3.37 2.85
CA ILE A 53 4.97 3.95 3.09
C ILE A 53 4.33 3.28 4.31
N GLU A 54 4.12 4.03 5.38
CA GLU A 54 3.31 3.61 6.52
C GLU A 54 1.86 4.06 6.33
N ILE A 55 0.91 3.18 6.64
CA ILE A 55 -0.52 3.45 6.51
C ILE A 55 -1.18 3.22 7.88
N SER A 56 -1.91 4.22 8.37
CA SER A 56 -2.78 4.08 9.54
C SER A 56 -4.25 4.09 9.12
N GLY A 57 -4.89 2.94 9.22
CA GLY A 57 -6.29 2.75 8.85
C GLY A 57 -6.50 1.47 8.05
N ILE A 58 -7.58 1.43 7.27
CA ILE A 58 -7.94 0.31 6.40
C ILE A 58 -7.62 0.71 4.95
N ALA A 59 -6.66 0.04 4.32
CA ALA A 59 -6.38 0.26 2.90
C ALA A 59 -7.44 -0.40 2.03
N GLY A 60 -7.86 0.29 0.96
CA GLY A 60 -8.84 -0.25 0.01
C GLY A 60 -8.25 -1.28 -0.94
N ASN A 61 -9.07 -1.74 -1.87
CA ASN A 61 -8.70 -2.74 -2.87
C ASN A 61 -7.44 -2.38 -3.66
N ASP A 62 -6.74 -3.41 -4.12
CA ASP A 62 -5.57 -3.32 -5.01
C ASP A 62 -4.41 -2.49 -4.40
N LEU A 63 -4.25 -2.54 -3.07
CA LEU A 63 -3.06 -1.98 -2.41
C LEU A 63 -1.80 -2.60 -3.03
N GLY A 64 -0.85 -1.77 -3.45
CA GLY A 64 0.42 -2.23 -4.02
C GLY A 64 0.28 -2.99 -5.35
N ALA A 65 -0.84 -2.83 -6.07
CA ALA A 65 -0.99 -3.49 -7.37
C ALA A 65 0.11 -3.04 -8.34
N PHE A 66 0.72 -3.96 -9.09
CA PHE A 66 1.85 -3.68 -10.00
C PHE A 66 3.10 -3.10 -9.32
N MET A 67 3.22 -3.18 -7.99
CA MET A 67 4.40 -2.71 -7.25
C MET A 67 5.66 -3.49 -7.66
N GLY A 68 6.77 -2.78 -7.88
CA GLY A 68 8.04 -3.36 -8.32
C GLY A 68 9.16 -3.31 -7.29
N ALA A 69 9.08 -2.39 -6.32
CA ALA A 69 10.12 -2.13 -5.31
C ALA A 69 9.52 -1.40 -4.09
N GLY A 70 10.31 -1.21 -3.03
CA GLY A 70 9.90 -0.48 -1.82
C GLY A 70 9.17 -1.34 -0.78
N GLU A 71 8.70 -0.69 0.28
CA GLU A 71 8.00 -1.33 1.40
C GLU A 71 6.73 -0.55 1.77
N ILE A 72 5.61 -1.27 1.91
CA ILE A 72 4.35 -0.72 2.43
C ILE A 72 4.00 -1.43 3.73
N VAL A 73 3.80 -0.67 4.81
CA VAL A 73 3.41 -1.17 6.13
C VAL A 73 2.03 -0.66 6.48
N VAL A 74 1.07 -1.55 6.67
CA VAL A 74 -0.31 -1.23 7.04
C VAL A 74 -0.55 -1.57 8.50
N HIS A 75 -0.78 -0.54 9.32
CA HIS A 75 -1.19 -0.65 10.72
C HIS A 75 -2.71 -0.79 10.83
N GLY A 76 -3.26 -1.82 10.20
CA GLY A 76 -4.69 -2.10 10.10
C GLY A 76 -4.96 -3.19 9.06
N ASP A 77 -6.18 -3.21 8.54
CA ASP A 77 -6.62 -4.19 7.54
C ASP A 77 -6.39 -3.70 6.11
N VAL A 78 -6.35 -4.64 5.17
CA VAL A 78 -6.41 -4.38 3.73
C VAL A 78 -7.62 -5.08 3.12
N GLN A 79 -8.25 -4.46 2.14
CA GLN A 79 -9.33 -5.09 1.38
C GLN A 79 -8.77 -6.03 0.29
N ASP A 80 -9.58 -6.37 -0.70
CA ASP A 80 -9.27 -7.41 -1.69
C ASP A 80 -8.10 -7.02 -2.61
N ALA A 81 -7.48 -8.04 -3.21
CA ALA A 81 -6.47 -7.88 -4.25
C ALA A 81 -5.18 -7.16 -3.81
N CYS A 82 -4.85 -7.19 -2.51
CA CYS A 82 -3.57 -6.69 -2.01
C CYS A 82 -2.40 -7.36 -2.74
N GLY A 83 -1.53 -6.57 -3.37
CA GLY A 83 -0.37 -7.05 -4.13
C GLY A 83 -0.72 -7.66 -5.50
N ASN A 84 -1.87 -7.32 -6.08
CA ASN A 84 -2.26 -7.80 -7.42
C ASN A 84 -1.20 -7.45 -8.49
N THR A 85 -0.71 -8.44 -9.22
CA THR A 85 0.31 -8.30 -10.27
C THR A 85 1.60 -7.64 -9.77
N MET A 86 1.91 -7.77 -8.48
CA MET A 86 3.16 -7.29 -7.89
C MET A 86 4.36 -8.06 -8.47
N ASN A 87 5.44 -7.34 -8.78
CA ASN A 87 6.67 -7.87 -9.38
C ASN A 87 7.88 -7.84 -8.44
N GLY A 88 7.81 -7.07 -7.36
CA GLY A 88 8.88 -6.93 -6.37
C GLY A 88 8.47 -5.98 -5.24
N GLY A 89 9.35 -5.81 -4.26
CA GLY A 89 9.09 -5.05 -3.04
C GLY A 89 8.42 -5.88 -1.95
N LYS A 90 7.90 -5.21 -0.92
CA LYS A 90 7.35 -5.86 0.28
C LYS A 90 6.11 -5.16 0.81
N ILE A 91 5.10 -5.94 1.17
CA ILE A 91 3.88 -5.46 1.84
C ILE A 91 3.74 -6.17 3.19
N ILE A 92 3.56 -5.41 4.27
CA ILE A 92 3.35 -5.92 5.63
C ILE A 92 1.99 -5.43 6.13
N VAL A 93 1.10 -6.35 6.46
CA VAL A 93 -0.24 -6.08 6.97
C VAL A 93 -0.33 -6.57 8.41
N HIS A 94 -0.50 -5.64 9.35
CA HIS A 94 -0.65 -5.97 10.77
C HIS A 94 -2.04 -6.49 11.15
N GLY A 95 -3.06 -6.24 10.32
CA GLY A 95 -4.42 -6.74 10.46
C GLY A 95 -4.72 -7.92 9.53
N ASN A 96 -5.95 -7.98 9.03
CA ASN A 96 -6.45 -8.97 8.08
C ASN A 96 -6.31 -8.48 6.64
N ALA A 97 -6.36 -9.41 5.69
CA ALA A 97 -6.45 -9.13 4.27
C ALA A 97 -7.70 -9.79 3.65
N GLY A 98 -8.26 -9.15 2.63
CA GLY A 98 -9.42 -9.63 1.89
C GLY A 98 -9.11 -10.83 0.98
N ASP A 99 -9.95 -10.99 -0.04
CA ASP A 99 -9.80 -12.05 -1.04
C ASP A 99 -8.65 -11.74 -2.00
N ILE A 100 -8.18 -12.77 -2.70
CA ILE A 100 -7.25 -12.69 -3.84
C ILE A 100 -5.94 -11.92 -3.57
N VAL A 101 -5.40 -12.05 -2.36
CA VAL A 101 -4.07 -11.51 -2.00
C VAL A 101 -3.02 -12.11 -2.93
N GLY A 102 -2.15 -11.27 -3.50
CA GLY A 102 -1.09 -11.69 -4.41
C GLY A 102 -1.60 -12.21 -5.76
N HIS A 103 -2.84 -11.88 -6.17
CA HIS A 103 -3.38 -12.30 -7.46
C HIS A 103 -2.41 -11.96 -8.60
N SER A 104 -2.01 -12.96 -9.39
CA SER A 104 -1.06 -12.76 -10.51
C SER A 104 0.30 -12.16 -10.14
N MET A 105 0.70 -12.21 -8.86
CA MET A 105 2.02 -11.77 -8.41
C MET A 105 3.14 -12.58 -9.07
N LEU A 106 4.14 -11.88 -9.60
CA LEU A 106 5.32 -12.47 -10.25
C LEU A 106 6.57 -12.43 -9.34
N GLY A 107 6.59 -11.57 -8.32
CA GLY A 107 7.69 -11.45 -7.37
C GLY A 107 7.42 -10.48 -6.22
N GLY A 108 8.29 -10.47 -5.21
CA GLY A 108 8.15 -9.69 -3.98
C GLY A 108 7.68 -10.54 -2.79
N GLU A 109 7.29 -9.87 -1.70
CA GLU A 109 6.84 -10.54 -0.47
C GLU A 109 5.60 -9.86 0.13
N ILE A 110 4.62 -10.64 0.58
CA ILE A 110 3.44 -10.15 1.31
C ILE A 110 3.33 -10.90 2.63
N TYR A 111 3.32 -10.16 3.73
CA TYR A 111 3.17 -10.69 5.09
C TYR A 111 1.87 -10.21 5.69
N VAL A 112 0.99 -11.13 6.09
CA VAL A 112 -0.27 -10.82 6.77
C VAL A 112 -0.25 -11.43 8.16
N LYS A 113 -0.41 -10.61 9.19
CA LYS A 113 -0.43 -11.08 10.59
C LYS A 113 -1.76 -11.73 10.97
N GLY A 114 -2.86 -11.18 10.45
CA GLY A 114 -4.21 -11.68 10.69
C GLY A 114 -4.61 -12.79 9.72
N ASN A 115 -5.90 -12.87 9.43
CA ASN A 115 -6.45 -13.82 8.48
C ASN A 115 -6.42 -13.26 7.05
N VAL A 116 -6.47 -14.16 6.07
CA VAL A 116 -6.65 -13.86 4.66
C VAL A 116 -7.99 -14.43 4.17
N GLY A 117 -8.59 -13.79 3.18
CA GLY A 117 -9.80 -14.27 2.52
C GLY A 117 -9.55 -15.46 1.58
N TYR A 118 -10.44 -15.62 0.60
CA TYR A 118 -10.39 -16.71 -0.37
C TYR A 118 -9.43 -16.43 -1.53
N ARG A 119 -8.88 -17.50 -2.12
CA ARG A 119 -8.04 -17.51 -3.33
C ARG A 119 -6.69 -16.78 -3.19
N VAL A 120 -5.90 -17.19 -2.18
CA VAL A 120 -4.51 -16.76 -1.94
C VAL A 120 -3.52 -17.71 -2.62
#